data_AF-A0A077M0K2-F1
#
_entry.id   AF-A0A077M0K2-F1
#
_cell.length_a   1.000
_cell.length_b   1.000
_cell.length_c   1.000
_cell.angle_alpha   90.00
_cell.angle_beta   90.00
_cell.angle_gamma   90.00
#
_symmetry.space_group_name_H-M   'P 1'
#
loop_
_entity.id
_entity.type
_entity.pdbx_description
1 polymer ?
#
loop_
_entity_poly.entity_id
_entity_poly.type
_entity_poly.pdbx_seq_one_letter_code
_entity_poly.pdbx_strand_id
1 'polypeptide(L)'
;MGSAGLVPVMRLAGRAGLGDLLSEHVSVDCPNAAAKAGCVVAGMLAGADSIDDLDVLRHGATRRVFTGVRAPSTLGTFLRSFTFGHVRQLDAVASRVLARLAAAVPRLLDGATEPEGMAFMDIDDTIREVHGYAEQGVAYGYSGVKGVNAQVAALSTPVCAPVLTGTRLRKGNTICGHGADKLAAESIAGARRAGVTAQIMIRTDSCYYRQDLVGAVIRAGAWFSVTARMDPAVTKAIAARDADAWTPISYPEAVWEPDPDHPKGGCWISDAEVAQTPFTAFTSHPTRRQVTCRLVVRRVKRRGPKATEGQGQPELFTTWRHHGFITNSTLCTIDADRTHRGPRHHRAGHRRDQERAPATPRPGRSPPTPPGSPSPPSPSTCCAPPASPPPPGTPQPAGPPAHPPDRRTRPGRHLRPTPHPAPIPRLALDQRLGPLWDTATATT
;
A
#
# COMPACT_ATOMS: atom_id res chain seq x y z
N MET A 1 -1.62 31.02 0.25
CA MET A 1 -1.35 30.32 -1.02
C MET A 1 -0.89 28.90 -0.70
N GLY A 2 -1.81 27.96 -0.45
CA GLY A 2 -1.47 26.60 0.01
C GLY A 2 -1.04 25.61 -1.08
N SER A 3 -1.22 25.95 -2.37
CA SER A 3 -1.12 24.97 -3.47
C SER A 3 -0.23 25.44 -4.63
N ALA A 4 0.79 26.27 -4.37
CA ALA A 4 1.69 26.78 -5.42
C ALA A 4 2.42 25.64 -6.18
N GLY A 5 2.70 24.52 -5.50
CA GLY A 5 3.29 23.32 -6.11
C GLY A 5 2.34 22.53 -7.02
N LEU A 6 1.03 22.77 -6.98
CA LEU A 6 0.06 22.02 -7.79
C LEU A 6 0.21 22.32 -9.30
N VAL A 7 0.49 23.58 -9.64
CA VAL A 7 0.64 24.03 -11.03
C VAL A 7 1.77 23.30 -11.77
N PRO A 8 3.01 23.25 -11.26
CA PRO A 8 4.08 22.51 -11.94
C PRO A 8 3.79 21.01 -12.02
N VAL A 9 3.16 20.40 -11.00
CA VAL A 9 2.78 18.98 -11.03
C VAL A 9 1.74 18.68 -12.09
N MET A 10 0.65 19.48 -12.17
CA MET A 10 -0.38 19.29 -13.19
C MET A 10 0.13 19.61 -14.60
N ARG A 11 1.08 20.54 -14.75
CA ARG A 11 1.78 20.77 -16.03
C ARG A 11 2.62 19.58 -16.45
N LEU A 12 3.35 18.96 -15.52
CA LEU A 12 4.09 17.73 -15.79
C LEU A 12 3.15 16.58 -16.19
N ALA A 13 2.03 16.42 -15.48
CA ALA A 13 1.00 15.46 -15.83
C ALA A 13 0.41 15.71 -17.23
N GLY A 14 0.18 16.98 -17.58
CA GLY A 14 -0.23 17.39 -18.93
C GLY A 14 0.81 17.03 -19.99
N ARG A 15 2.10 17.29 -19.73
CA ARG A 15 3.21 16.89 -20.62
C ARG A 15 3.34 15.37 -20.77
N ALA A 16 3.02 14.62 -19.72
CA ALA A 16 2.92 13.16 -19.78
C ALA A 16 1.62 12.67 -20.45
N GLY A 17 0.77 13.58 -20.92
CA GLY A 17 -0.47 13.28 -21.64
C GLY A 17 -1.57 12.67 -20.78
N LEU A 18 -1.62 12.98 -19.47
CA LEU A 18 -2.67 12.46 -18.58
C LEU A 18 -4.08 12.76 -19.11
N GLY A 19 -4.33 13.99 -19.56
CA GLY A 19 -5.64 14.40 -20.08
C GLY A 19 -6.05 13.64 -21.35
N ASP A 20 -5.12 13.46 -22.28
CA ASP A 20 -5.35 12.71 -23.52
C ASP A 20 -5.61 11.24 -23.24
N LEU A 21 -4.78 10.63 -22.38
CA LEU A 21 -4.95 9.23 -21.98
C LEU A 21 -6.28 8.98 -21.26
N LEU A 22 -6.70 9.90 -20.39
CA LEU A 22 -8.01 9.82 -19.76
C LEU A 22 -9.14 9.93 -20.78
N SER A 23 -9.02 10.82 -21.78
CA SER A 23 -10.04 11.01 -22.81
C SER A 23 -10.15 9.80 -23.75
N GLU A 24 -9.02 9.18 -24.07
CA GLU A 24 -8.94 8.04 -24.99
C GLU A 24 -9.38 6.72 -24.34
N HIS A 25 -9.08 6.52 -23.06
CA HIS A 25 -9.20 5.19 -22.44
C HIS A 25 -10.26 5.06 -21.35
N VAL A 26 -10.81 6.16 -20.82
CA VAL A 26 -11.85 6.10 -19.79
C VAL A 26 -13.21 6.26 -20.43
N SER A 27 -13.98 5.17 -20.48
CA SER A 27 -15.28 5.11 -21.18
C SER A 27 -16.48 5.38 -20.28
N VAL A 28 -16.30 6.09 -19.16
CA VAL A 28 -17.40 6.42 -18.24
C VAL A 28 -18.39 7.33 -18.97
N ASP A 29 -19.66 6.91 -19.03
CA ASP A 29 -20.73 7.68 -19.66
C ASP A 29 -21.05 8.95 -18.85
N CYS A 30 -20.27 9.98 -19.11
CA CYS A 30 -20.23 11.20 -18.34
C CYS A 30 -19.62 12.33 -19.17
N PRO A 31 -20.30 13.48 -19.32
CA PRO A 31 -19.72 14.63 -20.01
C PRO A 31 -18.43 15.09 -19.33
N ASN A 32 -17.39 15.35 -20.11
CA ASN A 32 -16.09 15.85 -19.65
C ASN A 32 -15.39 14.92 -18.62
N ALA A 33 -15.49 13.60 -18.78
CA ALA A 33 -14.91 12.61 -17.86
C ALA A 33 -13.41 12.87 -17.57
N ALA A 34 -12.60 13.14 -18.59
CA ALA A 34 -11.18 13.41 -18.42
C ALA A 34 -10.90 14.66 -17.56
N ALA A 35 -11.65 15.75 -17.78
CA ALA A 35 -11.51 16.96 -16.96
C ALA A 35 -11.94 16.73 -15.51
N LYS A 36 -12.98 15.91 -15.28
CA LYS A 36 -13.43 15.54 -13.93
C LYS A 36 -12.42 14.66 -13.21
N ALA A 37 -11.85 13.66 -13.88
CA ALA A 37 -10.74 12.87 -13.35
C ALA A 37 -9.53 13.74 -13.02
N GLY A 38 -9.16 14.68 -13.91
CA GLY A 38 -8.11 15.66 -13.65
C GLY A 38 -8.38 16.55 -12.43
N CYS A 39 -9.64 16.95 -12.20
CA CYS A 39 -10.03 17.69 -11.00
C CYS A 39 -9.85 16.84 -9.74
N VAL A 40 -10.25 15.56 -9.75
CA VAL A 40 -10.06 14.67 -8.58
C VAL A 40 -8.57 14.50 -8.27
N VAL A 41 -7.75 14.21 -9.28
CA VAL A 41 -6.28 14.10 -9.12
C VAL A 41 -5.68 15.40 -8.56
N ALA A 42 -6.06 16.55 -9.13
CA ALA A 42 -5.56 17.84 -8.67
C ALA A 42 -6.00 18.14 -7.22
N GLY A 43 -7.23 17.77 -6.86
CA GLY A 43 -7.76 17.92 -5.50
C GLY A 43 -6.99 17.06 -4.51
N MET A 44 -6.80 15.77 -4.80
CA MET A 44 -6.00 14.87 -3.96
C MET A 44 -4.57 15.39 -3.77
N LEU A 45 -3.93 15.89 -4.84
CA LEU A 45 -2.61 16.51 -4.76
C LEU A 45 -2.59 17.82 -3.95
N ALA A 46 -3.73 18.49 -3.83
CA ALA A 46 -3.91 19.67 -2.99
C ALA A 46 -4.30 19.34 -1.54
N GLY A 47 -4.41 18.06 -1.18
CA GLY A 47 -4.78 17.59 0.16
C GLY A 47 -6.28 17.34 0.37
N ALA A 48 -7.06 17.16 -0.70
CA ALA A 48 -8.46 16.75 -0.57
C ALA A 48 -8.56 15.26 -0.23
N ASP A 49 -9.08 14.96 0.96
CA ASP A 49 -9.28 13.58 1.44
C ASP A 49 -10.74 13.10 1.28
N SER A 50 -11.67 14.02 1.06
CA SER A 50 -13.08 13.75 0.78
C SER A 50 -13.58 14.44 -0.50
N ILE A 51 -14.78 14.08 -0.96
CA ILE A 51 -15.43 14.74 -2.10
C ILE A 51 -15.71 16.21 -1.80
N ASP A 52 -16.04 16.54 -0.55
CA ASP A 52 -16.33 17.92 -0.13
C ASP A 52 -15.04 18.77 -0.14
N ASP A 53 -13.90 18.17 0.22
CA ASP A 53 -12.61 18.87 0.21
C ASP A 53 -12.14 19.26 -1.20
N LEU A 54 -12.74 18.72 -2.27
CA LEU A 54 -12.44 19.11 -3.66
C LEU A 54 -12.76 20.59 -3.94
N ASP A 55 -13.54 21.26 -3.08
CA ASP A 55 -13.73 22.71 -3.14
C ASP A 55 -12.42 23.49 -2.89
N VAL A 56 -11.36 22.85 -2.36
CA VAL A 56 -9.99 23.41 -2.29
C VAL A 56 -9.52 23.99 -3.64
N LEU A 57 -9.93 23.38 -4.76
CA LEU A 57 -9.58 23.84 -6.11
C LEU A 57 -10.29 25.14 -6.53
N ARG A 58 -11.25 25.62 -5.73
CA ARG A 58 -12.10 26.78 -6.02
C ARG A 58 -11.88 27.93 -5.06
N HIS A 59 -11.15 27.70 -3.98
CA HIS A 59 -10.80 28.72 -2.99
C HIS A 59 -9.62 29.59 -3.45
N GLY A 60 -9.62 30.85 -2.98
CA GLY A 60 -8.54 31.80 -3.22
C GLY A 60 -8.30 32.15 -4.68
N ALA A 61 -7.04 32.39 -5.05
CA ALA A 61 -6.64 32.78 -6.40
C ALA A 61 -6.58 31.61 -7.40
N THR A 62 -6.95 30.37 -7.00
CA THR A 62 -6.85 29.16 -7.85
C THR A 62 -7.66 29.28 -9.14
N ARG A 63 -8.79 30.01 -9.11
CA ARG A 63 -9.58 30.34 -10.31
C ARG A 63 -8.83 31.19 -11.36
N ARG A 64 -7.75 31.89 -10.96
CA ARG A 64 -6.89 32.64 -11.88
C ARG A 64 -5.91 31.74 -12.64
N VAL A 65 -5.69 30.52 -12.17
CA VAL A 65 -4.69 29.58 -12.73
C VAL A 65 -5.34 28.34 -13.34
N PHE A 66 -6.50 27.92 -12.82
CA PHE A 66 -7.29 26.81 -13.36
C PHE A 66 -8.63 27.32 -13.88
N THR A 67 -8.85 27.21 -15.18
CA THR A 67 -10.06 27.70 -15.86
C THR A 67 -11.15 26.62 -16.02
N GLY A 68 -10.89 25.37 -15.61
CA GLY A 68 -11.72 24.20 -15.89
C GLY A 68 -12.28 23.44 -14.67
N VAL A 69 -12.30 24.03 -13.47
CA VAL A 69 -12.67 23.32 -12.23
C VAL A 69 -14.18 22.98 -12.19
N ARG A 70 -14.53 21.74 -11.85
CA ARG A 70 -15.93 21.26 -11.75
C ARG A 70 -16.45 21.26 -10.31
N ALA A 71 -17.78 21.18 -10.12
CA ALA A 71 -18.40 21.19 -8.80
C ALA A 71 -18.30 19.86 -8.08
N PRO A 72 -18.14 19.84 -6.74
CA PRO A 72 -18.15 18.60 -5.95
C PRO A 72 -19.35 17.71 -6.27
N SER A 73 -20.56 18.27 -6.41
CA SER A 73 -21.75 17.51 -6.81
C SER A 73 -21.63 16.86 -8.20
N THR A 74 -20.99 17.56 -9.14
CA THR A 74 -20.67 17.04 -10.48
C THR A 74 -19.62 15.93 -10.42
N LEU A 75 -18.62 16.08 -9.55
CA LEU A 75 -17.56 15.09 -9.33
C LEU A 75 -18.11 13.85 -8.62
N GLY A 76 -18.97 14.00 -7.61
CA GLY A 76 -19.64 12.91 -6.93
C GLY A 76 -20.52 12.08 -7.86
N THR A 77 -21.25 12.72 -8.78
CA THR A 77 -22.02 12.00 -9.81
C THR A 77 -21.11 11.22 -10.74
N PHE A 78 -20.02 11.81 -11.19
CA PHE A 78 -19.01 11.13 -12.00
C PHE A 78 -18.38 9.92 -11.29
N LEU A 79 -18.01 10.06 -10.02
CA LEU A 79 -17.40 8.99 -9.24
C LEU A 79 -18.38 7.82 -9.03
N ARG A 80 -19.69 8.09 -8.85
CA ARG A 80 -20.73 7.05 -8.74
C ARG A 80 -20.95 6.27 -10.04
N SER A 81 -20.53 6.78 -11.19
CA SER A 81 -20.63 6.08 -12.48
C SER A 81 -19.52 5.05 -12.70
N PHE A 82 -18.54 4.94 -11.80
CA PHE A 82 -17.46 3.97 -11.93
C PHE A 82 -17.95 2.54 -11.64
N THR A 83 -17.59 1.63 -12.55
CA THR A 83 -17.68 0.19 -12.33
C THR A 83 -16.27 -0.36 -12.17
N PHE A 84 -16.15 -1.64 -11.81
CA PHE A 84 -14.85 -2.31 -11.79
C PHE A 84 -14.09 -2.18 -13.13
N GLY A 85 -14.78 -2.26 -14.26
CA GLY A 85 -14.18 -2.09 -15.58
C GLY A 85 -13.59 -0.69 -15.79
N HIS A 86 -14.28 0.36 -15.34
CA HIS A 86 -13.78 1.73 -15.39
C HIS A 86 -12.54 1.95 -14.50
N VAL A 87 -12.51 1.32 -13.32
CA VAL A 87 -11.31 1.34 -12.47
C VAL A 87 -10.13 0.67 -13.19
N ARG A 88 -10.37 -0.45 -13.89
CA ARG A 88 -9.33 -1.11 -14.69
C ARG A 88 -8.81 -0.26 -15.85
N GLN A 89 -9.64 0.61 -16.42
CA GLN A 89 -9.21 1.60 -17.41
C GLN A 89 -8.28 2.65 -16.78
N LEU A 90 -8.58 3.11 -15.56
CA LEU A 90 -7.68 4.01 -14.82
C LEU A 90 -6.33 3.37 -14.52
N ASP A 91 -6.28 2.09 -14.17
CA ASP A 91 -5.02 1.36 -14.02
C ASP A 91 -4.20 1.35 -15.32
N ALA A 92 -4.89 1.17 -16.46
CA ALA A 92 -4.28 1.19 -17.79
C ALA A 92 -3.75 2.59 -18.15
N VAL A 93 -4.46 3.65 -17.77
CA VAL A 93 -4.00 5.05 -17.88
C VAL A 93 -2.78 5.28 -16.98
N ALA A 94 -2.84 4.89 -15.71
CA ALA A 94 -1.73 5.07 -14.75
C ALA A 94 -0.44 4.41 -15.24
N SER A 95 -0.51 3.19 -15.79
CA SER A 95 0.66 2.52 -16.37
C SER A 95 1.23 3.26 -17.59
N ARG A 96 0.39 3.87 -18.44
CA ARG A 96 0.84 4.65 -19.62
C ARG A 96 1.42 6.00 -19.20
N VAL A 97 0.80 6.65 -18.21
CA VAL A 97 1.32 7.90 -17.61
C VAL A 97 2.70 7.65 -17.01
N LEU A 98 2.90 6.56 -16.27
CA LEU A 98 4.22 6.22 -15.73
C LEU A 98 5.27 6.08 -16.83
N ALA A 99 4.94 5.39 -17.93
CA ALA A 99 5.87 5.25 -19.05
C ALA A 99 6.20 6.58 -19.72
N ARG A 100 5.20 7.45 -19.94
CA ARG A 100 5.41 8.79 -20.50
C ARG A 100 6.16 9.71 -19.53
N LEU A 101 5.94 9.56 -18.22
CA LEU A 101 6.69 10.29 -17.19
C LEU A 101 8.15 9.87 -17.17
N ALA A 102 8.45 8.58 -17.23
CA ALA A 102 9.82 8.08 -17.30
C ALA A 102 10.57 8.62 -18.53
N ALA A 103 9.89 8.70 -19.68
CA ALA A 103 10.46 9.31 -20.89
C ALA A 103 10.69 10.82 -20.75
N ALA A 104 9.77 11.54 -20.08
CA ALA A 104 9.88 12.99 -19.88
C ALA A 104 10.85 13.38 -18.75
N VAL A 105 11.11 12.47 -17.81
CA VAL A 105 11.96 12.65 -16.63
C VAL A 105 12.91 11.46 -16.54
N PRO A 106 14.05 11.47 -17.27
CA PRO A 106 14.97 10.33 -17.32
C PRO A 106 15.43 9.85 -15.95
N ARG A 107 15.61 10.78 -15.00
CA ARG A 107 16.03 10.49 -13.62
C ARG A 107 14.99 9.80 -12.74
N LEU A 108 13.77 9.60 -13.23
CA LEU A 108 12.68 8.99 -12.44
C LEU A 108 13.02 7.55 -12.04
N LEU A 109 13.75 6.83 -12.90
CA LEU A 109 14.07 5.42 -12.77
C LEU A 109 15.57 5.16 -12.96
N ASP A 110 16.44 6.11 -12.58
CA ASP A 110 17.91 5.93 -12.65
C ASP A 110 18.33 4.64 -11.94
N GLY A 111 19.29 3.93 -12.53
CA GLY A 111 19.74 2.62 -12.05
C GLY A 111 18.83 1.44 -12.41
N ALA A 112 17.66 1.68 -13.02
CA ALA A 112 16.79 0.63 -13.55
C ALA A 112 17.01 0.34 -15.04
N THR A 113 17.85 1.14 -15.72
CA THR A 113 18.17 1.02 -17.15
C THR A 113 19.59 0.54 -17.45
N GLU A 114 20.45 0.55 -16.43
CA GLU A 114 21.86 0.18 -16.53
C GLU A 114 22.03 -1.35 -16.66
N PRO A 115 23.05 -1.84 -17.39
CA PRO A 115 23.31 -3.29 -17.54
C PRO A 115 23.53 -4.02 -16.21
N GLU A 116 24.21 -3.38 -15.26
CA GLU A 116 24.45 -3.87 -13.89
C GLU A 116 23.41 -3.33 -12.89
N GLY A 117 22.39 -2.62 -13.40
CA GLY A 117 21.34 -2.02 -12.61
C GLY A 117 20.44 -3.06 -11.95
N MET A 118 19.74 -2.60 -10.91
CA MET A 118 18.76 -3.41 -10.20
C MET A 118 17.54 -2.58 -9.83
N ALA A 119 16.36 -3.16 -10.01
CA ALA A 119 15.11 -2.57 -9.59
C ALA A 119 14.43 -3.45 -8.54
N PHE A 120 13.90 -2.83 -7.49
CA PHE A 120 13.13 -3.48 -6.46
C PHE A 120 11.65 -3.18 -6.66
N MET A 121 10.82 -4.21 -6.60
CA MET A 121 9.38 -4.07 -6.60
C MET A 121 8.83 -4.62 -5.29
N ASP A 122 8.52 -3.70 -4.38
CA ASP A 122 7.97 -4.01 -3.08
C ASP A 122 6.45 -4.12 -3.20
N ILE A 123 5.89 -5.28 -2.81
CA ILE A 123 4.43 -5.49 -2.76
C ILE A 123 4.03 -5.70 -1.30
N ASP A 124 3.05 -4.91 -0.88
CA ASP A 124 2.48 -4.97 0.47
C ASP A 124 1.00 -4.54 0.42
N ASP A 125 0.27 -4.83 1.49
CA ASP A 125 -1.09 -4.32 1.69
C ASP A 125 -1.27 -3.67 3.05
N THR A 126 -2.12 -2.64 3.07
CA THR A 126 -2.51 -1.94 4.29
C THR A 126 -4.03 -1.82 4.37
N ILE A 127 -4.56 -1.74 5.58
CA ILE A 127 -5.97 -1.46 5.80
C ILE A 127 -6.14 0.05 5.95
N ARG A 128 -7.00 0.63 5.12
CA ARG A 128 -7.48 2.00 5.29
C ARG A 128 -8.76 1.95 6.09
N GLU A 129 -8.68 2.49 7.30
CA GLU A 129 -9.81 2.59 8.20
C GLU A 129 -10.91 3.43 7.58
N VAL A 130 -12.15 2.98 7.74
CA VAL A 130 -13.33 3.64 7.21
C VAL A 130 -14.43 3.61 8.26
N HIS A 131 -15.03 4.77 8.51
CA HIS A 131 -16.10 4.92 9.50
C HIS A 131 -17.51 4.85 8.89
N GLY A 132 -17.64 5.01 7.57
CA GLY A 132 -18.92 4.93 6.85
C GLY A 132 -19.61 3.56 6.98
N TYR A 133 -20.93 3.57 7.15
CA TYR A 133 -21.74 2.34 7.23
C TYR A 133 -22.16 1.81 5.86
N ALA A 134 -22.29 2.68 4.86
CA ALA A 134 -22.79 2.35 3.53
C ALA A 134 -21.69 2.03 2.50
N GLU A 135 -20.41 2.11 2.89
CA GLU A 135 -19.30 1.92 1.96
C GLU A 135 -19.11 0.45 1.58
N GLN A 136 -19.22 0.18 0.28
CA GLN A 136 -19.13 -1.17 -0.26
C GLN A 136 -17.74 -1.77 -0.05
N GLY A 137 -17.68 -3.01 0.46
CA GLY A 137 -16.43 -3.74 0.61
C GLY A 137 -15.67 -3.42 1.90
N VAL A 138 -16.15 -2.46 2.70
CA VAL A 138 -15.64 -2.23 4.06
C VAL A 138 -15.97 -3.44 4.93
N ALA A 139 -14.96 -3.98 5.59
CA ALA A 139 -15.11 -5.10 6.50
C ALA A 139 -14.00 -5.11 7.56
N TYR A 140 -14.24 -5.85 8.64
CA TYR A 140 -13.19 -6.14 9.62
C TYR A 140 -12.24 -7.21 9.07
N GLY A 141 -10.96 -6.85 9.00
CA GLY A 141 -9.87 -7.77 8.66
C GLY A 141 -9.18 -8.35 9.89
N TYR A 142 -8.03 -8.99 9.68
CA TYR A 142 -7.20 -9.56 10.75
C TYR A 142 -6.75 -8.53 11.81
N SER A 143 -6.55 -7.27 11.41
CA SER A 143 -6.14 -6.20 12.34
C SER A 143 -7.23 -5.79 13.33
N GLY A 144 -8.48 -6.24 13.14
CA GLY A 144 -9.62 -5.75 13.90
C GLY A 144 -10.06 -4.32 13.52
N VAL A 145 -9.38 -3.69 12.57
CA VAL A 145 -9.74 -2.37 12.04
C VAL A 145 -10.79 -2.55 10.93
N LYS A 146 -11.89 -1.79 11.03
CA LYS A 146 -12.93 -1.74 9.99
C LYS A 146 -12.42 -0.90 8.84
N GLY A 147 -12.32 -1.46 7.65
CA GLY A 147 -11.78 -0.69 6.53
C GLY A 147 -11.82 -1.38 5.19
N VAL A 148 -11.16 -0.78 4.23
CA VAL A 148 -10.82 -1.38 2.93
C VAL A 148 -9.35 -1.74 2.89
N ASN A 149 -8.98 -2.71 2.07
CA ASN A 149 -7.59 -3.12 1.95
C ASN A 149 -6.97 -2.53 0.68
N ALA A 150 -5.91 -1.74 0.83
CA ALA A 150 -5.13 -1.18 -0.26
C ALA A 150 -3.85 -1.99 -0.46
N GLN A 151 -3.77 -2.73 -1.57
CA GLN A 151 -2.57 -3.45 -1.99
C GLN A 151 -1.80 -2.60 -3.01
N VAL A 152 -0.50 -2.47 -2.80
CA VAL A 152 0.35 -1.51 -3.55
C VAL A 152 1.61 -2.23 -4.03
N ALA A 153 2.01 -1.92 -5.27
CA ALA A 153 3.30 -2.29 -5.84
C ALA A 153 4.14 -1.03 -6.07
N ALA A 154 5.25 -0.92 -5.37
CA ALA A 154 6.17 0.22 -5.44
C ALA A 154 7.51 -0.23 -6.06
N LEU A 155 7.89 0.44 -7.15
CA LEU A 155 9.15 0.23 -7.86
C LEU A 155 10.18 1.24 -7.36
N SER A 156 11.38 0.78 -7.03
CA SER A 156 12.51 1.63 -6.62
C SER A 156 13.82 1.07 -7.16
N THR A 157 14.89 1.84 -7.03
CA THR A 157 16.27 1.42 -7.33
C THR A 157 17.16 1.81 -6.16
N PRO A 158 18.42 1.33 -6.10
CA PRO A 158 19.38 1.80 -5.09
C PRO A 158 19.53 3.32 -5.00
N VAL A 159 19.23 4.05 -6.08
CA VAL A 159 19.48 5.49 -6.21
C VAL A 159 18.20 6.34 -6.36
N CYS A 160 17.05 5.74 -6.64
CA CYS A 160 15.78 6.44 -6.83
C CYS A 160 14.77 6.13 -5.73
N ALA A 161 13.98 7.16 -5.39
CA ALA A 161 12.82 7.01 -4.52
C ALA A 161 11.75 6.11 -5.16
N PRO A 162 10.89 5.45 -4.35
CA PRO A 162 9.85 4.58 -4.88
C PRO A 162 8.80 5.32 -5.72
N VAL A 163 8.38 4.70 -6.81
CA VAL A 163 7.24 5.11 -7.65
C VAL A 163 6.20 3.99 -7.70
N LEU A 164 4.91 4.34 -7.73
CA LEU A 164 3.85 3.34 -7.77
C LEU A 164 3.71 2.77 -9.19
N THR A 165 3.71 1.44 -9.30
CA THR A 165 3.52 0.71 -10.57
C THR A 165 2.16 0.02 -10.66
N GLY A 166 1.50 -0.19 -9.51
CA GLY A 166 0.14 -0.71 -9.46
C GLY A 166 -0.46 -0.57 -8.08
N THR A 167 -1.79 -0.39 -8.04
CA THR A 167 -2.57 -0.35 -6.80
C THR A 167 -3.85 -1.15 -6.97
N ARG A 168 -4.36 -1.73 -5.89
CA ARG A 168 -5.67 -2.41 -5.84
C ARG A 168 -6.37 -2.04 -4.56
N LEU A 169 -7.62 -1.61 -4.68
CA LEU A 169 -8.53 -1.53 -3.56
C LEU A 169 -9.33 -2.84 -3.49
N ARG A 170 -9.30 -3.49 -2.33
CA ARG A 170 -9.89 -4.80 -2.06
C ARG A 170 -10.80 -4.69 -0.84
N LYS A 171 -11.65 -5.70 -0.64
CA LYS A 171 -12.50 -5.78 0.56
C LYS A 171 -11.63 -5.83 1.82
N GLY A 172 -12.09 -5.23 2.92
CA GLY A 172 -11.33 -5.14 4.17
C GLY A 172 -10.91 -6.48 4.77
N ASN A 173 -11.73 -7.52 4.58
CA ASN A 173 -11.48 -8.87 5.07
C ASN A 173 -10.72 -9.77 4.08
N THR A 174 -10.16 -9.18 3.01
CA THR A 174 -9.39 -9.95 2.03
C THR A 174 -8.10 -10.47 2.64
N ILE A 175 -7.81 -11.75 2.45
CA ILE A 175 -6.55 -12.37 2.89
C ILE A 175 -5.37 -11.70 2.16
N CYS A 176 -4.29 -11.45 2.90
CA CYS A 176 -3.04 -10.94 2.35
C CYS A 176 -2.54 -11.79 1.17
N GLY A 177 -1.94 -11.11 0.18
CA GLY A 177 -1.47 -11.74 -1.05
C GLY A 177 -2.55 -12.22 -2.04
N HIS A 178 -3.84 -12.17 -1.71
CA HIS A 178 -4.89 -12.49 -2.70
C HIS A 178 -4.84 -11.51 -3.89
N GLY A 179 -4.66 -12.03 -5.12
CA GLY A 179 -4.53 -11.22 -6.34
C GLY A 179 -3.14 -10.60 -6.54
N ALA A 180 -2.17 -10.90 -5.67
CA ALA A 180 -0.81 -10.37 -5.78
C ALA A 180 -0.08 -10.90 -7.02
N ASP A 181 -0.42 -12.10 -7.50
CA ASP A 181 0.09 -12.67 -8.75
C ASP A 181 -0.23 -11.80 -9.97
N LYS A 182 -1.48 -11.34 -10.06
CA LYS A 182 -1.94 -10.42 -11.12
C LYS A 182 -1.31 -9.04 -10.97
N LEU A 183 -1.31 -8.50 -9.75
CA LEU A 183 -0.68 -7.21 -9.47
C LEU A 183 0.81 -7.22 -9.82
N ALA A 184 1.55 -8.26 -9.43
CA ALA A 184 2.97 -8.41 -9.74
C ALA A 184 3.21 -8.50 -11.24
N ALA A 185 2.46 -9.36 -11.95
CA ALA A 185 2.62 -9.51 -13.41
C ALA A 185 2.35 -8.19 -14.15
N GLU A 186 1.26 -7.48 -13.80
CA GLU A 186 0.92 -6.20 -14.40
C GLU A 186 1.93 -5.10 -14.05
N SER A 187 2.41 -5.07 -12.81
CA SER A 187 3.37 -4.07 -12.33
C SER A 187 4.74 -4.27 -12.98
N ILE A 188 5.21 -5.52 -13.11
CA ILE A 188 6.44 -5.85 -13.85
C ILE A 188 6.29 -5.41 -15.31
N ALA A 189 5.18 -5.75 -15.97
CA ALA A 189 4.94 -5.33 -17.34
C ALA A 189 4.86 -3.80 -17.47
N GLY A 190 4.29 -3.10 -16.48
CA GLY A 190 4.26 -1.64 -16.40
C GLY A 190 5.64 -1.03 -16.26
N ALA A 191 6.49 -1.59 -15.40
CA ALA A 191 7.88 -1.18 -15.24
C ALA A 191 8.68 -1.36 -16.54
N ARG A 192 8.52 -2.52 -17.22
CA ARG A 192 9.15 -2.75 -18.54
C ARG A 192 8.69 -1.74 -19.58
N ARG A 193 7.40 -1.43 -19.66
CA ARG A 193 6.87 -0.36 -20.53
C ARG A 193 7.43 1.03 -20.18
N ALA A 194 7.80 1.26 -18.93
CA ALA A 194 8.43 2.50 -18.48
C ALA A 194 9.94 2.55 -18.73
N GLY A 195 10.51 1.55 -19.42
CA GLY A 195 11.93 1.54 -19.81
C GLY A 195 12.85 0.80 -18.85
N VAL A 196 12.32 0.13 -17.81
CA VAL A 196 13.16 -0.70 -16.93
C VAL A 196 13.71 -1.89 -17.70
N THR A 197 15.02 -1.96 -17.86
CA THR A 197 15.75 -3.06 -18.50
C THR A 197 16.52 -3.91 -17.48
N ALA A 198 16.89 -3.33 -16.34
CA ALA A 198 17.55 -3.99 -15.22
C ALA A 198 16.78 -5.23 -14.70
N GLN A 199 17.47 -6.06 -13.93
CA GLN A 199 16.82 -7.17 -13.23
C GLN A 199 15.86 -6.63 -12.17
N ILE A 200 14.61 -7.11 -12.19
CA ILE A 200 13.58 -6.73 -11.21
C ILE A 200 13.53 -7.79 -10.13
N MET A 201 13.69 -7.40 -8.87
CA MET A 201 13.47 -8.24 -7.70
C MET A 201 12.19 -7.85 -6.98
N ILE A 202 11.25 -8.78 -6.92
CA ILE A 202 10.03 -8.67 -6.13
C ILE A 202 10.35 -8.99 -4.67
N ARG A 203 10.05 -8.07 -3.75
CA ARG A 203 10.23 -8.31 -2.31
C ARG A 203 8.91 -8.22 -1.57
N THR A 204 8.64 -9.24 -0.76
CA THR A 204 7.41 -9.31 0.04
C THR A 204 7.67 -10.01 1.37
N ASP A 205 6.79 -9.76 2.33
CA ASP A 205 6.83 -10.47 3.61
C ASP A 205 6.23 -11.89 3.51
N SER A 206 6.07 -12.54 4.67
CA SER A 206 5.59 -13.91 4.79
C SER A 206 4.07 -14.06 4.61
N CYS A 207 3.31 -12.97 4.65
CA CYS A 207 1.89 -12.98 4.27
C CYS A 207 1.74 -13.26 2.77
N TYR A 208 2.74 -12.89 1.97
CA TYR A 208 2.84 -13.14 0.52
C TYR A 208 3.62 -14.41 0.15
N TYR A 209 3.98 -15.26 1.13
CA TYR A 209 4.58 -16.58 0.87
C TYR A 209 3.59 -17.53 0.19
N ARG A 210 3.40 -17.36 -1.12
CA ARG A 210 2.37 -18.03 -1.92
C ARG A 210 2.90 -18.48 -3.28
N GLN A 211 2.43 -19.66 -3.72
CA GLN A 211 2.86 -20.29 -4.97
C GLN A 211 2.42 -19.49 -6.21
N ASP A 212 1.22 -18.91 -6.18
CA ASP A 212 0.67 -18.12 -7.29
C ASP A 212 1.51 -16.88 -7.59
N LEU A 213 1.88 -16.12 -6.56
CA LEU A 213 2.77 -14.97 -6.67
C LEU A 213 4.14 -15.39 -7.21
N VAL A 214 4.84 -16.31 -6.53
CA VAL A 214 6.20 -16.71 -6.92
C VAL A 214 6.21 -17.27 -8.36
N GLY A 215 5.20 -18.06 -8.72
CA GLY A 215 5.05 -18.55 -10.08
C GLY A 215 4.84 -17.43 -11.12
N ALA A 216 4.08 -16.37 -10.79
CA ALA A 216 3.90 -15.22 -11.67
C ALA A 216 5.21 -14.44 -11.86
N VAL A 217 5.98 -14.25 -10.78
CA VAL A 217 7.29 -13.58 -10.83
C VAL A 217 8.27 -14.35 -11.72
N ILE A 218 8.34 -15.67 -11.58
CA ILE A 218 9.18 -16.54 -12.42
C ILE A 218 8.77 -16.45 -13.89
N ARG A 219 7.46 -16.55 -14.19
CA ARG A 219 6.96 -16.44 -15.57
C ARG A 219 7.27 -15.08 -16.21
N ALA A 220 7.39 -14.02 -15.40
CA ALA A 220 7.75 -12.69 -15.85
C ALA A 220 9.28 -12.47 -15.95
N GLY A 221 10.11 -13.50 -15.72
CA GLY A 221 11.57 -13.41 -15.78
C GLY A 221 12.21 -12.61 -14.64
N ALA A 222 11.46 -12.36 -13.57
CA ALA A 222 11.91 -11.56 -12.44
C ALA A 222 12.50 -12.42 -11.31
N TRP A 223 13.26 -11.77 -10.44
CA TRP A 223 13.70 -12.35 -9.18
C TRP A 223 12.65 -12.16 -8.09
N PHE A 224 12.66 -13.04 -7.10
CA PHE A 224 11.88 -12.88 -5.87
C PHE A 224 12.78 -12.97 -4.64
N SER A 225 12.37 -12.30 -3.58
CA SER A 225 12.91 -12.39 -2.24
C SER A 225 11.75 -12.30 -1.25
N VAL A 226 11.23 -13.45 -0.85
CA VAL A 226 9.98 -13.57 -0.09
C VAL A 226 10.28 -14.16 1.28
N THR A 227 9.92 -13.46 2.35
CA THR A 227 10.11 -13.98 3.71
C THR A 227 9.38 -15.33 3.85
N ALA A 228 10.11 -16.34 4.31
CA ALA A 228 9.56 -17.68 4.47
C ALA A 228 8.73 -17.75 5.75
N ARG A 229 7.64 -18.52 5.72
CA ARG A 229 6.96 -18.93 6.95
C ARG A 229 7.82 -20.00 7.64
N MET A 230 7.94 -19.95 8.96
CA MET A 230 8.62 -21.00 9.75
C MET A 230 7.74 -22.24 9.83
N ASP A 231 7.51 -22.87 8.69
CA ASP A 231 6.82 -24.14 8.57
C ASP A 231 7.77 -25.31 8.90
N PRO A 232 7.26 -26.55 9.05
CA PRO A 232 8.10 -27.70 9.35
C PRO A 232 9.20 -27.97 8.32
N ALA A 233 9.00 -27.63 7.04
CA ALA A 233 9.99 -27.85 6.00
C ALA A 233 11.16 -26.86 6.12
N VAL A 234 10.87 -25.58 6.37
CA VAL A 234 11.87 -24.55 6.66
C VAL A 234 12.60 -24.87 7.96
N THR A 235 11.87 -25.25 9.01
CA THR A 235 12.45 -25.63 10.31
C THR A 235 13.40 -26.83 10.16
N LYS A 236 12.99 -27.87 9.43
CA LYS A 236 13.84 -29.03 9.12
C LYS A 236 15.09 -28.62 8.34
N ALA A 237 14.94 -27.75 7.34
CA ALA A 237 16.06 -27.27 6.54
C ALA A 237 17.08 -26.46 7.36
N ILE A 238 16.61 -25.71 8.37
CA ILE A 238 17.47 -24.99 9.32
C ILE A 238 18.18 -25.97 10.25
N ALA A 239 17.44 -26.93 10.82
CA ALA A 239 17.97 -27.89 11.79
C ALA A 239 19.02 -28.85 11.20
N ALA A 240 18.96 -29.11 9.89
CA ALA A 240 19.93 -29.94 9.18
C ALA A 240 21.28 -29.26 8.90
N ARG A 241 21.47 -27.99 9.32
CA ARG A 241 22.72 -27.26 9.07
C ARG A 241 23.74 -27.50 10.17
N ASP A 242 24.97 -27.79 9.76
CA ASP A 242 26.13 -27.86 10.64
C ASP A 242 26.51 -26.47 11.19
N ALA A 243 27.28 -26.47 12.28
CA ALA A 243 27.65 -25.26 12.99
C ALA A 243 28.60 -24.35 12.18
N ASP A 244 29.46 -24.95 11.36
CA ASP A 244 30.42 -24.29 10.45
C ASP A 244 29.77 -23.73 9.18
N ALA A 245 28.52 -24.13 8.90
CA ALA A 245 27.78 -23.72 7.72
C ALA A 245 27.24 -22.28 7.78
N TRP A 246 27.59 -21.52 8.83
CA TRP A 246 27.10 -20.19 9.14
C TRP A 246 28.21 -19.15 9.01
N THR A 247 27.98 -18.13 8.19
CA THR A 247 28.95 -17.07 7.95
C THR A 247 28.59 -15.84 8.80
N PRO A 248 29.50 -15.36 9.67
CA PRO A 248 29.30 -14.11 10.41
C PRO A 248 29.15 -12.92 9.47
N ILE A 249 28.16 -12.07 9.76
CA ILE A 249 27.93 -10.80 9.10
C ILE A 249 27.77 -9.71 10.14
N SER A 250 28.32 -8.54 9.86
CA SER A 250 28.14 -7.34 10.66
C SER A 250 27.53 -6.23 9.81
N TYR A 251 26.61 -5.47 10.40
CA TYR A 251 26.04 -4.30 9.77
C TYR A 251 26.71 -3.04 10.33
N PRO A 252 27.30 -2.19 9.47
CA PRO A 252 27.89 -0.92 9.91
C PRO A 252 26.88 -0.02 10.62
N GLU A 253 25.62 -0.04 10.16
CA GLU A 253 24.47 0.57 10.82
C GLU A 253 23.64 -0.55 11.45
N ALA A 254 23.50 -0.55 12.78
CA ALA A 254 22.72 -1.58 13.46
C ALA A 254 21.28 -1.61 12.91
N VAL A 255 20.68 -2.79 12.80
CA VAL A 255 19.33 -2.99 12.26
C VAL A 255 18.34 -3.24 13.40
N TRP A 256 17.23 -2.50 13.45
CA TRP A 256 16.18 -2.74 14.45
C TRP A 256 15.42 -4.02 14.10
N GLU A 257 15.34 -4.95 15.04
CA GLU A 257 14.57 -6.18 14.93
C GLU A 257 13.42 -6.17 15.92
N PRO A 258 12.17 -6.20 15.44
CA PRO A 258 11.02 -6.37 16.32
C PRO A 258 11.06 -7.73 17.00
N ASP A 259 10.82 -7.73 18.30
CA ASP A 259 10.73 -8.92 19.14
C ASP A 259 9.59 -8.72 20.15
N PRO A 260 8.44 -9.39 19.97
CA PRO A 260 7.30 -9.28 20.89
C PRO A 260 7.66 -9.71 22.32
N ASP A 261 8.62 -10.62 22.46
CA ASP A 261 9.06 -11.14 23.76
C ASP A 261 10.10 -10.21 24.42
N HIS A 262 10.63 -9.23 23.70
CA HIS A 262 11.58 -8.26 24.25
C HIS A 262 10.83 -7.13 24.97
N PRO A 263 11.29 -6.67 26.15
CA PRO A 263 10.60 -5.62 26.91
C PRO A 263 10.39 -4.29 26.15
N LYS A 264 11.22 -4.02 25.13
CA LYS A 264 11.13 -2.83 24.27
C LYS A 264 10.45 -3.09 22.91
N GLY A 265 9.84 -4.26 22.72
CA GLY A 265 9.25 -4.68 21.45
C GLY A 265 10.26 -4.99 20.34
N GLY A 266 11.55 -5.06 20.67
CA GLY A 266 12.66 -5.28 19.74
C GLY A 266 14.03 -4.85 20.25
N CYS A 267 15.07 -5.11 19.47
CA CYS A 267 16.43 -4.64 19.75
C CYS A 267 17.23 -4.31 18.47
N TRP A 268 18.26 -3.48 18.61
CA TRP A 268 19.21 -3.20 17.53
C TRP A 268 20.24 -4.33 17.43
N ILE A 269 20.44 -4.84 16.22
CA ILE A 269 21.35 -5.94 15.90
C ILE A 269 22.50 -5.40 15.06
N SER A 270 23.72 -5.54 15.59
CA SER A 270 24.98 -5.29 14.88
C SER A 270 25.54 -6.56 14.23
N ASP A 271 25.31 -7.72 14.86
CA ASP A 271 25.98 -8.97 14.51
C ASP A 271 24.95 -10.08 14.29
N ALA A 272 25.08 -10.78 13.17
CA ALA A 272 24.25 -11.91 12.80
C ALA A 272 25.09 -12.95 12.05
N GLU A 273 24.52 -14.11 11.79
CA GLU A 273 25.14 -15.10 10.93
C GLU A 273 24.16 -15.49 9.83
N VAL A 274 24.66 -15.69 8.63
CA VAL A 274 23.85 -16.04 7.47
C VAL A 274 24.30 -17.36 6.87
N ALA A 275 23.33 -18.11 6.37
CA ALA A 275 23.55 -19.37 5.71
C ALA A 275 22.55 -19.59 4.59
N GLN A 276 22.86 -20.48 3.65
CA GLN A 276 21.93 -20.83 2.56
C GLN A 276 21.87 -22.33 2.32
N THR A 277 20.73 -22.80 1.84
CA THR A 277 20.55 -24.18 1.38
C THR A 277 19.65 -24.23 0.14
N PRO A 278 19.87 -25.19 -0.79
CA PRO A 278 18.86 -25.52 -1.79
C PRO A 278 17.52 -25.87 -1.12
N PHE A 279 16.43 -25.38 -1.68
CA PHE A 279 15.10 -25.54 -1.08
C PHE A 279 14.03 -25.70 -2.14
N THR A 280 13.06 -26.57 -1.88
CA THR A 280 11.86 -26.69 -2.73
C THR A 280 10.66 -26.18 -1.94
N ALA A 281 10.15 -25.01 -2.34
CA ALA A 281 8.98 -24.40 -1.74
C ALA A 281 7.68 -24.98 -2.34
N PHE A 282 6.60 -24.88 -1.58
CA PHE A 282 5.24 -25.24 -2.00
C PHE A 282 5.07 -26.72 -2.35
N THR A 283 5.71 -27.62 -1.60
CA THR A 283 5.69 -29.08 -1.82
C THR A 283 4.30 -29.72 -1.71
N SER A 284 3.33 -29.03 -1.11
CA SER A 284 1.92 -29.43 -1.09
C SER A 284 1.22 -29.27 -2.45
N HIS A 285 1.81 -28.55 -3.40
CA HIS A 285 1.31 -28.43 -4.76
C HIS A 285 1.84 -29.56 -5.66
N PRO A 286 1.18 -29.85 -6.81
CA PRO A 286 1.70 -30.78 -7.80
C PRO A 286 3.12 -30.40 -8.24
N THR A 287 3.98 -31.39 -8.54
CA THR A 287 5.42 -31.22 -8.84
C THR A 287 5.71 -30.07 -9.81
N ARG A 288 4.93 -29.95 -10.90
CA ARG A 288 5.05 -28.88 -11.91
C ARG A 288 4.83 -27.44 -11.38
N ARG A 289 4.28 -27.27 -10.18
CA ARG A 289 4.00 -25.99 -9.53
C ARG A 289 4.91 -25.75 -8.31
N GLN A 290 5.67 -26.75 -7.89
CA GLN A 290 6.68 -26.58 -6.84
C GLN A 290 7.80 -25.69 -7.36
N VAL A 291 8.46 -24.98 -6.45
CA VAL A 291 9.49 -24.00 -6.82
C VAL A 291 10.80 -24.40 -6.15
N THR A 292 11.75 -24.87 -6.94
CA THR A 292 13.14 -25.07 -6.51
C THR A 292 13.85 -23.71 -6.52
N CYS A 293 14.43 -23.36 -5.38
CA CYS A 293 15.06 -22.06 -5.13
C CYS A 293 16.08 -22.20 -3.99
N ARG A 294 16.56 -21.07 -3.47
CA ARG A 294 17.41 -21.04 -2.28
C ARG A 294 16.60 -20.60 -1.08
N LEU A 295 16.80 -21.25 0.05
CA LEU A 295 16.43 -20.74 1.35
C LEU A 295 17.67 -20.09 1.97
N VAL A 296 17.62 -18.77 2.14
CA VAL A 296 18.64 -18.02 2.88
C VAL A 296 18.10 -17.77 4.28
N VAL A 297 18.92 -18.06 5.29
CA VAL A 297 18.55 -17.95 6.69
C VAL A 297 19.57 -17.09 7.39
N ARG A 298 19.08 -16.05 8.04
CA ARG A 298 19.84 -15.26 9.00
C ARG A 298 19.48 -15.73 10.39
N ARG A 299 20.48 -15.96 11.24
CA ARG A 299 20.30 -16.22 12.67
C ARG A 299 20.88 -15.10 13.51
N VAL A 300 20.19 -14.78 14.60
CA VAL A 300 20.56 -13.74 15.56
C VAL A 300 20.52 -14.36 16.95
N LYS A 301 21.53 -14.08 17.77
CA LYS A 301 21.54 -14.52 19.16
C LYS A 301 20.35 -13.90 19.90
N ARG A 302 19.54 -14.71 20.57
CA ARG A 302 18.60 -14.20 21.58
C ARG A 302 19.44 -13.55 22.66
N ARG A 303 19.23 -12.25 22.88
CA ARG A 303 19.67 -11.63 24.12
C ARG A 303 18.52 -11.86 25.10
N GLY A 304 18.70 -12.74 26.09
CA GLY A 304 17.79 -12.82 27.20
C GLY A 304 17.60 -11.44 27.85
N PRO A 305 16.52 -11.21 28.61
CA PRO A 305 16.49 -10.05 29.51
C PRO A 305 17.79 -10.09 30.31
N LYS A 306 18.58 -9.01 30.29
CA LYS A 306 19.73 -8.89 31.19
C LYS A 306 19.21 -9.30 32.55
N ALA A 307 19.69 -10.43 33.07
CA ALA A 307 19.51 -10.76 34.45
C ALA A 307 19.88 -9.48 35.21
N THR A 308 18.91 -8.94 35.93
CA THR A 308 19.10 -7.84 36.86
C THR A 308 20.41 -8.10 37.58
N GLU A 309 21.31 -7.11 37.56
CA GLU A 309 22.65 -7.20 38.14
C GLU A 309 22.58 -7.94 39.49
N GLY A 310 23.06 -9.18 39.53
CA GLY A 310 23.23 -9.95 40.76
C GLY A 310 22.61 -11.35 40.85
N GLN A 311 21.57 -11.74 40.09
CA GLN A 311 20.89 -13.04 40.34
C GLN A 311 20.26 -13.73 39.10
N GLY A 312 21.06 -14.03 38.07
CA GLY A 312 20.63 -14.92 36.99
C GLY A 312 21.71 -15.93 36.63
N GLN A 313 21.34 -17.20 36.53
CA GLN A 313 22.23 -18.21 35.95
C GLN A 313 22.57 -17.81 34.50
N PRO A 314 23.84 -17.95 34.04
CA PRO A 314 24.19 -17.71 32.65
C PRO A 314 23.38 -18.65 31.73
N GLU A 315 23.01 -18.17 30.53
CA GLU A 315 22.31 -19.00 29.54
C GLU A 315 23.12 -20.28 29.25
N LEU A 316 22.61 -21.44 29.68
CA LEU A 316 23.22 -22.76 29.47
C LEU A 316 23.42 -23.11 27.98
N PHE A 317 22.64 -22.48 27.09
CA PHE A 317 22.73 -22.66 25.64
C PHE A 317 22.49 -21.33 24.92
N THR A 318 23.36 -21.00 23.96
CA THR A 318 23.12 -19.85 23.06
C THR A 318 21.89 -20.14 22.21
N THR A 319 20.81 -19.40 22.44
CA THR A 319 19.56 -19.59 21.71
C THR A 319 19.52 -18.66 20.51
N TRP A 320 19.13 -19.17 19.34
CA TRP A 320 19.11 -18.39 18.10
C TRP A 320 17.68 -18.11 17.63
N ARG A 321 17.42 -16.89 17.15
CA ARG A 321 16.26 -16.57 16.30
C ARG A 321 16.65 -16.73 14.86
N HIS A 322 15.81 -17.41 14.08
CA HIS A 322 16.03 -17.62 12.67
C HIS A 322 15.06 -16.77 11.86
N HIS A 323 15.54 -16.23 10.75
CA HIS A 323 14.78 -15.45 9.79
C HIS A 323 15.11 -15.97 8.40
N GLY A 324 14.19 -16.75 7.83
CA GLY A 324 14.34 -17.34 6.51
C GLY A 324 13.64 -16.52 5.44
N PHE A 325 14.21 -16.49 4.23
CA PHE A 325 13.52 -16.05 3.03
C PHE A 325 13.90 -16.94 1.85
N ILE A 326 12.97 -17.12 0.92
CA ILE A 326 13.23 -17.84 -0.33
C ILE A 326 13.60 -16.84 -1.43
N THR A 327 14.54 -17.23 -2.29
CA THR A 327 14.95 -16.42 -3.44
C THR A 327 15.47 -17.27 -4.59
N ASN A 328 15.24 -16.80 -5.82
CA ASN A 328 15.89 -17.30 -7.05
C ASN A 328 16.99 -16.36 -7.57
N SER A 329 17.37 -15.32 -6.81
CA SER A 329 18.45 -14.41 -7.20
C SER A 329 19.79 -15.13 -7.24
N THR A 330 20.69 -14.66 -8.11
CA THR A 330 22.07 -15.15 -8.22
C THR A 330 23.04 -14.43 -7.29
N LEU A 331 22.57 -13.46 -6.51
CA LEU A 331 23.36 -12.74 -5.51
C LEU A 331 24.03 -13.71 -4.53
N CYS A 332 25.23 -13.38 -4.06
CA CYS A 332 25.87 -14.14 -2.99
C CYS A 332 24.99 -14.12 -1.72
N THR A 333 25.18 -15.09 -0.81
CA THR A 333 24.35 -15.24 0.38
C THR A 333 24.24 -13.95 1.20
N ILE A 334 25.35 -13.24 1.37
CA ILE A 334 25.44 -12.00 2.15
C ILE A 334 24.67 -10.87 1.46
N ASP A 335 24.87 -10.69 0.16
CA ASP A 335 24.18 -9.64 -0.61
C ASP A 335 22.69 -9.93 -0.76
N ALA A 336 22.29 -11.20 -0.86
CA ALA A 336 20.90 -11.60 -0.86
C ALA A 336 20.22 -11.22 0.47
N ASP A 337 20.86 -11.51 1.61
CA ASP A 337 20.35 -11.11 2.93
C ASP A 337 20.29 -9.59 3.08
N ARG A 338 21.37 -8.89 2.74
CA ARG A 338 21.41 -7.41 2.75
C ARG A 338 20.34 -6.81 1.86
N THR A 339 20.07 -7.39 0.70
CA THR A 339 19.05 -6.90 -0.24
C THR A 339 17.63 -7.18 0.26
N HIS A 340 17.41 -8.33 0.89
CA HIS A 340 16.12 -8.69 1.51
C HIS A 340 15.80 -7.77 2.70
N ARG A 341 16.80 -7.45 3.53
CA ARG A 341 16.66 -6.65 4.75
C ARG A 341 16.85 -5.16 4.52
N GLY A 342 17.55 -4.80 3.45
CA GLY A 342 17.91 -3.43 3.12
C GLY A 342 16.67 -2.55 3.12
N PRO A 343 16.81 -1.26 3.47
CA PRO A 343 15.67 -0.37 3.51
C PRO A 343 14.86 -0.53 2.23
N ARG A 344 13.53 -0.64 2.37
CA ARG A 344 12.60 -0.41 1.25
C ARG A 344 12.64 1.09 0.88
N HIS A 345 13.82 1.52 0.42
CA HIS A 345 14.46 2.85 0.39
C HIS A 345 13.85 3.95 1.27
N HIS A 346 14.61 4.34 2.31
CA HIS A 346 14.73 5.72 2.75
C HIS A 346 16.19 6.13 2.57
N ARG A 347 16.48 6.99 1.60
CA ARG A 347 17.63 7.90 1.65
C ARG A 347 17.37 9.08 0.71
N ALA A 348 16.41 9.93 1.10
CA ALA A 348 16.56 11.36 0.85
C ALA A 348 17.30 11.92 2.07
N GLY A 349 18.42 12.60 1.85
CA GLY A 349 19.33 13.03 2.91
C GLY A 349 18.67 13.99 3.90
N HIS A 350 18.71 13.62 5.18
CA HIS A 350 18.79 14.61 6.25
C HIS A 350 20.19 14.50 6.87
N ARG A 351 21.14 15.24 6.25
CA ARG A 351 22.23 15.82 7.03
C ARG A 351 21.58 16.73 8.06
N ARG A 352 21.97 16.54 9.32
CA ARG A 352 21.61 17.43 10.43
C ARG A 352 22.15 18.83 10.12
N ASP A 353 21.26 19.77 9.85
CA ASP A 353 21.52 21.18 10.11
C ASP A 353 20.61 21.58 11.27
N GLN A 354 21.12 21.33 12.49
CA GLN A 354 20.64 22.02 13.68
C GLN A 354 21.29 23.41 13.69
N GLU A 355 20.67 24.38 13.05
CA GLU A 355 20.82 25.79 13.45
C GLU A 355 19.43 26.37 13.69
N ARG A 356 19.17 26.63 14.96
CA ARG A 356 18.01 27.38 15.47
C ARG A 356 18.06 28.80 14.92
N ALA A 357 16.97 29.24 14.30
CA ALA A 357 16.62 30.65 14.19
C ALA A 357 15.19 30.86 14.74
N PRO A 358 14.90 32.01 15.40
CA PRO A 358 13.77 32.16 16.29
C PRO A 358 12.43 32.32 15.56
N ALA A 359 11.37 31.78 16.16
CA ALA A 359 10.00 31.91 15.69
C ALA A 359 9.51 33.36 15.72
N THR A 360 9.02 33.86 14.58
CA THR A 360 8.19 35.07 14.50
C THR A 360 6.75 34.77 14.97
N PRO A 361 6.09 35.70 15.69
CA PRO A 361 4.76 35.46 16.25
C PRO A 361 3.65 35.54 15.19
N ARG A 362 2.66 34.64 15.29
CA ARG A 362 1.42 34.66 14.51
C ARG A 362 0.49 35.80 14.98
N PRO A 363 -0.18 36.56 14.09
CA PRO A 363 -1.25 37.46 14.49
C PRO A 363 -2.52 36.68 14.85
N GLY A 364 -3.21 37.18 15.89
CA GLY A 364 -4.25 36.48 16.64
C GLY A 364 -5.57 36.22 15.92
N ARG A 365 -6.29 35.23 16.46
CA ARG A 365 -7.69 34.90 16.15
C ARG A 365 -8.61 36.07 16.48
N SER A 366 -9.52 36.41 15.57
CA SER A 366 -10.71 37.22 15.88
C SER A 366 -11.77 36.35 16.60
N PRO A 367 -12.55 36.91 17.55
CA PRO A 367 -13.58 36.16 18.29
C PRO A 367 -14.87 35.96 17.45
N PRO A 368 -15.74 35.01 17.82
CA PRO A 368 -16.95 34.68 17.07
C PRO A 368 -18.07 35.72 17.30
N THR A 369 -18.87 35.97 16.26
CA THR A 369 -20.03 36.86 16.26
C THR A 369 -21.31 36.08 16.62
N PRO A 370 -22.24 36.62 17.45
CA PRO A 370 -23.47 35.92 17.85
C PRO A 370 -24.58 35.99 16.78
N PRO A 371 -25.62 35.13 16.85
CA PRO A 371 -26.62 34.97 15.79
C PRO A 371 -27.80 35.95 15.94
N GLY A 372 -28.27 36.51 14.82
CA GLY A 372 -29.48 37.34 14.78
C GLY A 372 -29.91 37.79 13.38
N SER A 373 -30.84 37.02 12.80
CA SER A 373 -32.03 37.45 12.02
C SER A 373 -31.89 38.23 10.68
N PRO A 374 -32.91 38.14 9.79
CA PRO A 374 -32.72 38.05 8.34
C PRO A 374 -32.79 39.41 7.62
N SER A 375 -32.24 39.46 6.40
CA SER A 375 -32.36 40.60 5.48
C SER A 375 -32.86 40.12 4.09
N PRO A 376 -33.49 41.01 3.32
CA PRO A 376 -34.66 40.71 2.47
C PRO A 376 -34.28 40.21 1.06
N PRO A 377 -35.23 39.67 0.27
CA PRO A 377 -34.94 39.19 -1.07
C PRO A 377 -34.91 40.35 -2.08
N SER A 378 -34.11 40.18 -3.13
CA SER A 378 -34.13 41.01 -4.35
C SER A 378 -34.15 40.10 -5.58
N PRO A 379 -34.65 40.58 -6.73
CA PRO A 379 -35.72 39.91 -7.45
C PRO A 379 -35.24 38.91 -8.49
N SER A 380 -35.95 37.77 -8.57
CA SER A 380 -35.85 36.79 -9.64
C SER A 380 -36.81 37.17 -10.77
N THR A 381 -36.30 37.34 -11.98
CA THR A 381 -37.07 37.41 -13.22
C THR A 381 -37.55 36.03 -13.65
N CYS A 382 -38.69 36.05 -14.34
CA CYS A 382 -39.64 34.97 -14.60
C CYS A 382 -39.20 33.91 -15.63
N CYS A 383 -39.72 32.67 -15.51
CA CYS A 383 -40.72 32.05 -16.41
C CYS A 383 -40.62 30.51 -16.50
N ALA A 384 -41.64 29.79 -16.02
CA ALA A 384 -42.38 28.66 -16.67
C ALA A 384 -43.11 27.77 -15.63
N PRO A 385 -44.34 27.27 -15.89
CA PRO A 385 -45.21 26.66 -14.88
C PRO A 385 -45.02 25.13 -14.72
N PRO A 386 -45.47 24.53 -13.60
CA PRO A 386 -45.38 23.09 -13.37
C PRO A 386 -46.54 22.32 -14.02
N ALA A 387 -46.22 21.16 -14.60
CA ALA A 387 -47.19 20.18 -15.10
C ALA A 387 -47.82 19.40 -13.93
N SER A 388 -49.13 19.12 -14.05
CA SER A 388 -49.96 18.42 -13.08
C SER A 388 -49.59 16.93 -12.89
N PRO A 389 -49.85 16.33 -11.71
CA PRO A 389 -49.64 14.89 -11.48
C PRO A 389 -50.83 14.05 -12.02
N PRO A 390 -50.60 12.79 -12.43
CA PRO A 390 -51.67 11.88 -12.85
C PRO A 390 -52.42 11.25 -11.64
N PRO A 391 -53.67 10.76 -11.84
CA PRO A 391 -54.57 10.32 -10.77
C PRO A 391 -54.26 8.91 -10.22
N PRO A 392 -54.81 8.53 -9.05
CA PRO A 392 -54.47 7.27 -8.37
C PRO A 392 -55.20 6.07 -8.97
N GLY A 393 -54.45 4.99 -9.24
CA GLY A 393 -54.97 3.68 -9.60
C GLY A 393 -55.25 2.82 -8.35
N THR A 394 -56.35 2.07 -8.39
CA THR A 394 -56.89 1.17 -7.36
C THR A 394 -56.01 -0.08 -7.09
N PRO A 395 -56.11 -0.70 -5.90
CA PRO A 395 -55.21 -1.77 -5.46
C PRO A 395 -55.67 -3.17 -5.93
N GLN A 396 -54.70 -4.06 -6.21
CA GLN A 396 -54.92 -5.50 -6.41
C GLN A 396 -54.24 -6.34 -5.31
N PRO A 397 -54.71 -7.58 -5.07
CA PRO A 397 -54.66 -8.22 -3.75
C PRO A 397 -53.36 -8.97 -3.43
N ALA A 398 -53.13 -9.13 -2.13
CA ALA A 398 -51.98 -9.79 -1.51
C ALA A 398 -51.89 -11.29 -1.86
N GLY A 399 -50.68 -11.72 -2.27
CA GLY A 399 -50.30 -13.13 -2.33
C GLY A 399 -49.95 -13.70 -0.94
N PRO A 400 -49.99 -15.04 -0.76
CA PRO A 400 -49.91 -15.68 0.55
C PRO A 400 -48.47 -15.67 1.13
N PRO A 401 -48.31 -15.71 2.47
CA PRO A 401 -47.02 -15.60 3.12
C PRO A 401 -46.20 -16.90 3.03
N ALA A 402 -44.88 -16.74 2.89
CA ALA A 402 -43.91 -17.84 2.93
C ALA A 402 -43.65 -18.33 4.36
N HIS A 403 -43.50 -19.65 4.49
CA HIS A 403 -43.24 -20.38 5.75
C HIS A 403 -41.87 -20.03 6.41
N PRO A 404 -41.77 -20.14 7.75
CA PRO A 404 -40.51 -19.91 8.48
C PRO A 404 -39.56 -21.11 8.37
N PRO A 405 -38.23 -20.91 8.41
CA PRO A 405 -37.28 -22.02 8.44
C PRO A 405 -37.21 -22.69 9.83
N ASP A 406 -37.22 -24.00 9.76
CA ASP A 406 -37.26 -24.99 10.83
C ASP A 406 -36.01 -24.93 11.73
N ARG A 407 -36.22 -24.78 13.05
CA ARG A 407 -35.16 -24.92 14.07
C ARG A 407 -35.01 -26.40 14.43
N ARG A 408 -33.93 -27.04 13.98
CA ARG A 408 -33.44 -28.29 14.59
C ARG A 408 -31.94 -28.19 14.91
N THR A 409 -31.67 -27.89 16.17
CA THR A 409 -30.36 -28.05 16.83
C THR A 409 -30.05 -29.52 17.09
N ARG A 410 -28.89 -30.00 16.62
CA ARG A 410 -28.19 -31.18 17.15
C ARG A 410 -26.89 -30.71 17.84
N PRO A 411 -26.49 -31.28 18.99
CA PRO A 411 -25.35 -30.80 19.76
C PRO A 411 -24.03 -31.30 19.17
N GLY A 412 -23.18 -30.37 18.74
CA GLY A 412 -21.82 -30.64 18.23
C GLY A 412 -20.76 -30.40 19.31
N ARG A 413 -20.17 -31.49 19.79
CA ARG A 413 -18.78 -31.70 20.25
C ARG A 413 -17.93 -30.45 20.56
N HIS A 414 -17.58 -30.26 21.83
CA HIS A 414 -16.60 -29.26 22.29
C HIS A 414 -15.22 -29.45 21.62
N LEU A 415 -14.84 -28.50 20.75
CA LEU A 415 -13.46 -28.33 20.30
C LEU A 415 -12.75 -27.34 21.23
N ARG A 416 -11.61 -27.75 21.79
CA ARG A 416 -10.73 -26.88 22.58
C ARG A 416 -10.26 -25.68 21.72
N PRO A 417 -10.13 -24.48 22.29
CA PRO A 417 -9.57 -23.34 21.58
C PRO A 417 -8.09 -23.59 21.26
N THR A 418 -7.73 -23.45 19.99
CA THR A 418 -6.34 -23.33 19.53
C THR A 418 -5.74 -22.02 20.05
N PRO A 419 -4.49 -22.00 20.54
CA PRO A 419 -3.85 -20.77 21.00
C PRO A 419 -3.70 -19.78 19.84
N HIS A 420 -4.09 -18.52 20.08
CA HIS A 420 -3.94 -17.41 19.14
C HIS A 420 -2.46 -17.25 18.72
N PRO A 421 -2.17 -17.08 17.42
CA PRO A 421 -0.86 -16.58 17.02
C PRO A 421 -0.69 -15.13 17.50
N ALA A 422 0.49 -14.82 18.03
CA ALA A 422 0.86 -13.51 18.57
C ALA A 422 0.65 -12.37 17.55
N PRO A 423 0.33 -11.14 18.01
CA PRO A 423 0.15 -9.98 17.14
C PRO A 423 1.46 -9.63 16.43
N ILE A 424 1.39 -9.50 15.10
CA ILE A 424 2.49 -9.05 14.26
C ILE A 424 2.62 -7.52 14.42
N PRO A 425 3.80 -6.96 14.75
CA PRO A 425 3.98 -5.51 14.85
C PRO A 425 3.80 -4.83 13.49
N ARG A 426 3.23 -3.60 13.51
CA ARG A 426 3.03 -2.71 12.34
C ARG A 426 4.29 -2.66 11.45
N LEU A 427 4.13 -3.08 10.20
CA LEU A 427 5.20 -3.18 9.20
C LEU A 427 5.60 -1.82 8.63
N ALA A 428 6.84 -1.76 8.14
CA ALA A 428 7.56 -0.56 7.71
C ALA A 428 6.94 0.25 6.54
N LEU A 429 5.86 -0.18 5.88
CA LEU A 429 5.18 0.68 4.90
C LEU A 429 4.18 1.64 5.59
N ASP A 430 3.51 1.17 6.65
CA ASP A 430 2.60 1.96 7.49
C ASP A 430 3.36 3.08 8.21
N GLN A 431 4.55 2.76 8.75
CA GLN A 431 5.43 3.73 9.41
C GLN A 431 6.06 4.77 8.47
N ARG A 432 6.07 4.53 7.14
CA ARG A 432 6.74 5.41 6.15
C ARG A 432 5.79 6.28 5.35
N LEU A 433 4.54 5.84 5.19
CA LEU A 433 3.48 6.66 4.65
C LEU A 433 2.77 7.48 5.75
N GLY A 434 2.83 7.07 7.01
CA GLY A 434 2.24 7.79 8.15
C GLY A 434 2.50 9.31 8.14
N PRO A 435 3.75 9.80 8.00
CA PRO A 435 4.04 11.24 8.03
C PRO A 435 3.52 12.05 6.81
N LEU A 436 3.29 11.39 5.66
CA LEU A 436 2.63 12.00 4.50
C LEU A 436 1.12 12.16 4.71
N TRP A 437 0.53 11.44 5.67
CA TRP A 437 -0.90 11.42 5.95
C TRP A 437 -1.27 12.04 7.31
N ASP A 438 -0.38 12.05 8.31
CA ASP A 438 -0.62 12.64 9.64
C ASP A 438 -0.48 14.18 9.66
N THR A 439 0.14 14.76 8.62
CA THR A 439 0.10 16.23 8.42
C THR A 439 -1.26 16.71 7.90
N ALA A 440 -2.17 15.82 7.50
CA ALA A 440 -3.52 16.15 7.04
C ALA A 440 -4.59 16.06 8.14
N THR A 441 -4.33 15.35 9.24
CA THR A 441 -5.33 15.15 10.33
C THR A 441 -5.13 16.04 11.55
N ALA A 442 -4.02 16.77 11.64
CA ALA A 442 -3.73 17.67 12.77
C ALA A 442 -4.13 19.13 12.50
N THR A 443 -5.35 19.38 12.02
CA THR A 443 -6.03 20.67 12.24
C THR A 443 -7.55 20.50 12.25
N THR A 444 -8.08 20.08 13.39
CA THR A 444 -9.48 20.37 13.79
C THR A 444 -9.49 21.40 14.90
#